data_AF-A0A7X8IIT7-F1
#
_entry.id   AF-A0A7X8IIT7-F1
#
_cell.length_a   1.000
_cell.length_b   1.000
_cell.length_c   1.000
_cell.angle_alpha   90.00
_cell.angle_beta   90.00
_cell.angle_gamma   90.00
#
_symmetry.space_group_name_H-M   'P 1'
#
loop_
_entity.id
_entity.type
_entity.pdbx_description
1 polymer ?
#
loop_
_entity_poly.entity_id
_entity_poly.type
_entity_poly.pdbx_seq_one_letter_code
_entity_poly.pdbx_strand_id
1 'polypeptide(L)' 'QQGFDVADEMIKMDGHIKELGVSEVIVRAGADLTATVRVVVNSQEQTVDATEENHISQE' A
#
# COMPACT_ATOMS: atom_id res chain seq x y z
N GLN A 1 10.77 4.27 -7.48
CA GLN A 1 11.16 4.98 -6.24
C GLN A 1 10.00 4.89 -5.27
N GLN A 2 10.17 4.09 -4.22
CA GLN A 2 9.25 3.92 -3.11
C GLN A 2 10.01 4.39 -1.86
N GLY A 3 9.43 5.33 -1.13
CA GLY A 3 10.16 6.09 -0.10
C GLY A 3 9.32 7.22 0.49
N PHE A 4 8.10 6.91 0.89
CA PHE A 4 7.26 7.82 1.67
C PHE A 4 7.15 7.29 3.09
N ASP A 5 7.49 8.12 4.05
CA ASP A 5 7.21 7.84 5.45
C ASP A 5 5.72 8.09 5.68
N VAL A 6 4.96 7.01 5.85
CA VAL A 6 3.50 7.07 6.03
C VAL A 6 3.18 6.74 7.49
N ALA A 7 2.94 7.77 8.28
CA ALA A 7 2.42 7.65 9.65
C ALA A 7 1.02 7.02 9.64
N ASP A 8 0.70 6.23 10.68
CA ASP A 8 -0.59 5.55 10.80
C ASP A 8 -1.76 6.54 10.86
N GLU A 9 -1.57 7.70 11.49
CA GLU A 9 -2.57 8.78 11.61
C GLU A 9 -2.97 9.38 10.25
N MET A 10 -2.12 9.24 9.22
CA MET A 10 -2.43 9.69 7.87
C MET A 10 -3.37 8.71 7.15
N ILE A 11 -3.51 7.49 7.62
CA ILE A 11 -4.29 6.46 6.94
C ILE A 11 -5.71 6.45 7.49
N LYS A 12 -6.67 6.82 6.65
CA LYS A 12 -8.09 6.67 6.93
C LYS A 12 -8.57 5.32 6.41
N MET A 13 -8.81 4.41 7.34
CA MET A 13 -9.49 3.14 7.09
C MET A 13 -10.75 3.06 7.96
N ASP A 14 -11.85 2.56 7.39
CA ASP A 14 -13.13 2.37 8.12
C ASP A 14 -13.08 1.15 9.07
N GLY A 15 -11.98 0.37 9.02
CA GLY A 15 -11.75 -0.79 9.87
C GLY A 15 -10.48 -1.55 9.49
N HIS A 16 -10.28 -2.72 10.13
CA HIS A 16 -9.15 -3.60 9.84
C HIS A 16 -9.40 -4.44 8.58
N ILE A 17 -8.40 -4.55 7.70
CA ILE A 17 -8.44 -5.45 6.55
C ILE A 17 -8.21 -6.89 7.04
N LYS A 18 -9.21 -7.75 6.88
CA LYS A 18 -9.17 -9.17 7.32
C LYS A 18 -9.30 -10.15 6.17
N GLU A 19 -9.55 -9.66 4.96
CA GLU A 19 -9.76 -10.46 3.76
C GLU A 19 -8.58 -10.35 2.81
N LEU A 20 -8.28 -11.44 2.11
CA LEU A 20 -7.30 -11.44 1.02
C LEU A 20 -7.91 -10.73 -0.19
N GLY A 21 -7.08 -10.00 -0.95
CA GLY A 21 -7.52 -9.27 -2.14
C GLY A 21 -7.20 -7.77 -2.08
N VAL A 22 -7.89 -6.99 -2.90
CA VAL A 22 -7.63 -5.55 -3.06
C VAL A 22 -8.56 -4.75 -2.16
N SER A 23 -7.99 -3.96 -1.27
CA SER A 23 -8.68 -3.00 -0.41
C SER A 23 -8.25 -1.58 -0.77
N GLU A 24 -9.20 -0.66 -0.90
CA GLU A 24 -8.91 0.75 -1.15
C GLU A 24 -8.92 1.52 0.16
N VAL A 25 -7.85 2.28 0.40
CA VAL A 25 -7.68 3.09 1.62
C VAL A 25 -7.33 4.51 1.24
N ILE A 26 -7.75 5.46 2.08
CA ILE A 26 -7.51 6.88 1.81
C ILE A 26 -6.34 7.32 2.68
N VAL A 27 -5.26 7.76 2.05
CA VAL A 27 -4.12 8.34 2.74
C VAL A 27 -4.21 9.86 2.66
N ARG A 28 -4.23 10.52 3.81
CA ARG A 28 -4.21 11.97 3.93
C ARG A 28 -2.78 12.43 4.12
N ALA A 29 -2.13 12.79 3.00
CA ALA A 29 -0.77 13.31 3.00
C ALA A 29 -0.68 14.80 3.44
N GLY A 30 -1.80 15.51 3.49
CA GLY A 30 -1.84 16.90 3.95
C GLY A 30 -3.26 17.38 4.29
N ALA A 31 -3.38 18.65 4.72
CA ALA A 31 -4.66 19.23 5.12
C ALA A 31 -5.73 19.10 4.02
N ASP A 32 -5.32 19.36 2.77
CA ASP A 32 -6.14 19.38 1.55
C ASP A 32 -5.73 18.29 0.54
N LEU A 33 -4.75 17.45 0.87
CA LEU A 33 -4.24 16.41 -0.02
C LEU A 33 -4.58 15.02 0.50
N THR A 34 -5.48 14.35 -0.21
CA THR A 34 -5.83 12.94 0.00
C THR A 34 -5.53 12.13 -1.25
N ALA A 35 -4.90 10.98 -1.07
CA ALA A 35 -4.61 10.02 -2.11
C ALA A 35 -5.35 8.71 -1.84
N THR A 36 -5.93 8.10 -2.87
CA THR A 36 -6.50 6.75 -2.78
C THR A 36 -5.39 5.75 -3.07
N VAL A 37 -5.13 4.85 -2.13
CA VAL A 37 -4.11 3.81 -2.24
C VAL A 37 -4.79 2.45 -2.28
N ARG A 38 -4.39 1.61 -3.23
CA ARG A 38 -4.87 0.23 -3.35
C ARG A 38 -3.91 -0.69 -2.60
N VAL A 39 -4.38 -1.28 -1.52
CA VAL A 39 -3.66 -2.26 -0.71
C VAL A 39 -4.02 -3.64 -1.22
N VAL A 40 -3.02 -4.42 -1.62
CA VAL A 40 -3.23 -5.81 -2.05
C VAL A 40 -2.76 -6.73 -0.92
N VAL A 41 -3.70 -7.42 -0.28
CA VAL A 41 -3.41 -8.39 0.76
C VAL A 41 -3.25 -9.76 0.11
N ASN A 42 -2.01 -10.23 0.04
CA ASN A 42 -1.67 -11.54 -0.49
C ASN A 42 -1.38 -12.52 0.65
N SER A 43 -1.62 -13.81 0.41
CA SER A 43 -1.14 -14.87 1.29
C SER A 43 0.40 -14.89 1.26
N GLN A 44 1.02 -15.16 2.41
CA GLN A 44 2.47 -15.14 2.54
C GLN A 44 3.16 -16.14 1.59
N GLU A 45 2.50 -17.27 1.27
CA GLU A 45 3.00 -18.27 0.33
C GLU A 45 3.05 -17.78 -1.14
N GLN A 46 2.21 -16.80 -1.50
CA GLN A 46 2.19 -16.19 -2.85
C GLN A 46 3.01 -14.89 -2.96
N THR A 47 3.51 -14.35 -1.84
CA THR A 47 4.17 -13.02 -1.80
C THR A 47 5.65 -13.06 -2.23
N VAL A 48 6.24 -14.25 -2.38
CA VAL A 48 7.63 -14.40 -2.84
C VAL A 48 7.85 -13.90 -4.28
N ASP A 49 6.80 -13.84 -5.11
CA ASP A 49 6.91 -13.42 -6.51
C ASP A 49 6.73 -11.91 -6.72
N ALA A 50 5.93 -11.24 -5.88
CA ALA A 50 5.55 -9.83 -6.10
C ALA A 50 6.61 -8.81 -5.66
N THR A 51 7.66 -9.24 -4.96
CA THR A 51 8.74 -8.34 -4.49
C THR A 51 9.92 -8.28 -5.46
N GLU A 52 10.02 -9.21 -6.42
CA GLU A 52 11.10 -9.24 -7.42
C GLU A 52 10.79 -8.39 -8.67
N GLU A 53 9.53 -8.04 -8.95
CA GLU A 53 9.15 -7.20 -10.10
C GLU A 53 9.14 -5.68 -9.78
N ASN A 54 10.07 -5.19 -8.96
CA ASN A 54 10.35 -3.76 -8.87
C ASN A 54 11.84 -3.43 -8.67
N HIS A 55 12.73 -4.26 -9.22
CA HIS A 55 14.14 -3.92 -9.30
C HIS A 55 14.75 -4.47 -10.60
N ILE A 56 14.28 -3.96 -11.74
CA ILE A 56 15.06 -4.01 -12.98
C ILE A 56 15.62 -2.62 -13.19
N SER A 57 16.87 -2.50 -12.77
CA SER A 57 17.76 -1.36 -12.93
C SER A 57 17.76 -0.84 -14.36
N GLN A 58 17.74 0.48 -14.47
CA GLN A 58 18.28 1.19 -15.63
C GLN A 58 19.79 0.93 -15.69
N GLU A 59 20.24 0.34 -16.79
CA GLU A 59 21.59 0.49 -17.36
C GLU A 59 21.48 0.75 -18.86
#